data_AF-A0A7V8FG22-F1
#
_entry.id   AF-A0A7V8FG22-F1
#
_cell.length_a   1.000
_cell.length_b   1.000
_cell.length_c   1.000
_cell.angle_alpha   90.00
_cell.angle_beta   90.00
_cell.angle_gamma   90.00
#
_symmetry.space_group_name_H-M   'P 1'
#
loop_
_entity.id
_entity.type
_entity.pdbx_description
1 polymer ?
#
loop_
_entity_poly.entity_id
_entity_poly.type
_entity_poly.pdbx_seq_one_letter_code
_entity_poly.pdbx_strand_id
1 'polypeptide(L)'
;MLRYVRWLGAISIAISVVAWAVEWSGMAYVCPYCRVQRTAIGLLGVLLLLVRPRALVVPYLAAVIGLFAFVVAAMQHFNGWKRISAGTFALNESWYLDPWLLSGAAMLILMAQLMLVQAVANRPQHR
;
A
#
# COMPACT_ATOMS: atom_id res chain seq x y z
N MET A 1 18.53 -8.35 7.92
CA MET A 1 17.62 -7.57 7.05
C MET A 1 16.50 -8.41 6.44
N LEU A 2 16.78 -9.53 5.75
CA LEU A 2 15.73 -10.35 5.12
C LEU A 2 14.63 -10.82 6.09
N ARG A 3 14.99 -11.19 7.33
CA ARG A 3 14.02 -11.51 8.39
C ARG A 3 13.07 -10.35 8.70
N TYR A 4 13.59 -9.13 8.81
CA TYR A 4 12.78 -7.93 9.05
C TYR A 4 11.85 -7.63 7.87
N VAL A 5 12.35 -7.74 6.63
CA VAL A 5 11.54 -7.56 5.42
C VAL A 5 10.37 -8.55 5.37
N ARG A 6 10.61 -9.81 5.73
CA ARG A 6 9.55 -10.82 5.80
C ARG A 6 8.51 -10.50 6.88
N TRP A 7 8.93 -10.04 8.06
CA TRP A 7 8.01 -9.58 9.10
C TRP A 7 7.16 -8.39 8.63
N LEU A 8 7.76 -7.40 7.96
CA LEU A 8 7.02 -6.29 7.37
C LEU A 8 6.06 -6.75 6.26
N GLY A 9 6.43 -7.76 5.48
CA GLY A 9 5.53 -8.41 4.52
C GLY A 9 4.32 -9.04 5.19
N ALA A 10 4.53 -9.81 6.27
CA ALA A 10 3.44 -10.42 7.04
C ALA A 10 2.52 -9.38 7.68
N ILE A 11 3.08 -8.31 8.26
CA ILE A 11 2.31 -7.18 8.82
C ILE A 11 1.48 -6.51 7.72
N SER A 12 2.04 -6.31 6.53
CA SER A 12 1.32 -5.71 5.40
C SER A 12 0.12 -6.56 4.96
N ILE A 13 0.28 -7.88 4.94
CA ILE A 13 -0.81 -8.82 4.65
C ILE A 13 -1.89 -8.71 5.73
N ALA A 14 -1.52 -8.68 7.01
CA ALA A 14 -2.47 -8.52 8.10
C ALA A 14 -3.26 -7.20 7.99
N ILE A 15 -2.59 -6.08 7.68
CA ILE A 15 -3.23 -4.78 7.43
C ILE A 15 -4.23 -4.88 6.28
N SER A 16 -3.86 -5.53 5.18
CA SER A 16 -4.76 -5.73 4.02
C SER A 16 -6.01 -6.54 4.39
N VAL A 17 -5.84 -7.64 5.12
CA VAL A 17 -6.94 -8.49 5.58
C VAL A 17 -7.88 -7.74 6.51
N VAL A 18 -7.33 -7.00 7.49
CA VAL A 18 -8.13 -6.17 8.40
C VAL A 18 -8.89 -5.10 7.62
N ALA A 19 -8.24 -4.41 6.67
CA ALA A 19 -8.90 -3.39 5.85
C ALA A 19 -10.03 -3.95 4.97
N TRP A 20 -9.89 -5.18 4.46
CA TRP A 20 -10.97 -5.88 3.77
C TRP A 20 -12.11 -6.27 4.72
N ALA A 21 -11.78 -6.80 5.90
CA ALA A 21 -12.77 -7.17 6.91
C ALA A 21 -13.62 -5.97 7.36
N VAL A 22 -12.99 -4.80 7.54
CA VAL A 22 -13.68 -3.55 7.92
C VAL A 22 -14.67 -3.07 6.85
N GLU A 23 -14.36 -3.24 5.56
CA GLU A 23 -15.34 -2.92 4.51
C GLU A 23 -16.46 -3.96 4.48
N TRP A 24 -16.14 -5.26 4.57
CA TRP A 24 -17.15 -6.32 4.53
C TRP A 24 -18.10 -6.31 5.72
N SER A 25 -17.66 -5.81 6.88
CA SER A 25 -18.54 -5.61 8.04
C SER A 25 -19.46 -4.39 7.89
N GLY A 26 -19.38 -3.64 6.79
CA GLY A 26 -20.15 -2.41 6.55
C GLY A 26 -19.68 -1.20 7.37
N MET A 27 -18.56 -1.30 8.09
CA MET A 27 -18.02 -0.19 8.90
C MET A 27 -17.34 0.87 8.04
N ALA A 28 -16.77 0.47 6.88
CA ALA A 28 -16.24 1.39 5.90
C ALA A 28 -17.11 1.41 4.64
N TYR A 29 -17.26 2.59 4.05
CA TYR A 29 -17.94 2.77 2.77
C TYR A 29 -17.14 2.10 1.63
N VAL A 30 -17.86 1.73 0.57
CA VAL A 30 -17.25 1.13 -0.62
C VAL A 30 -16.51 2.20 -1.41
N CYS A 31 -15.19 2.06 -1.50
CA CYS A 31 -14.35 3.00 -2.23
C CYS A 31 -13.47 2.28 -3.26
N PRO A 32 -13.63 2.54 -4.58
CA PRO A 32 -12.86 1.84 -5.61
C PRO A 32 -11.35 2.08 -5.47
N TYR A 33 -10.93 3.30 -5.12
CA TYR A 33 -9.54 3.62 -4.86
C TYR A 33 -8.97 2.83 -3.67
N CYS A 34 -9.71 2.76 -2.56
CA CYS A 34 -9.30 2.00 -1.37
C CYS A 34 -9.22 0.50 -1.67
N ARG A 35 -10.13 -0.05 -2.49
CA ARG A 35 -10.10 -1.47 -2.90
C ARG A 35 -8.80 -1.82 -3.61
N VAL A 36 -8.36 -0.97 -4.53
CA VAL A 36 -7.08 -1.14 -5.24
C VAL A 36 -5.93 -1.08 -4.25
N GLN A 37 -5.90 -0.05 -3.39
CA GLN A 37 -4.81 0.16 -2.42
C GLN A 37 -4.65 -1.03 -1.47
N ARG A 38 -5.73 -1.45 -0.78
CA ARG A 38 -5.64 -2.55 0.20
C ARG A 38 -5.25 -3.87 -0.47
N THR A 39 -5.71 -4.13 -1.69
CA THR A 39 -5.35 -5.35 -2.43
C THR A 39 -3.87 -5.31 -2.81
N ALA A 40 -3.40 -4.17 -3.31
CA ALA A 40 -2.00 -3.99 -3.67
C ALA A 40 -1.06 -4.11 -2.45
N ILE A 41 -1.43 -3.52 -1.31
CA ILE A 41 -0.68 -3.67 -0.04
C ILE A 41 -0.53 -5.15 0.34
N GLY A 42 -1.62 -5.93 0.22
CA GLY A 42 -1.60 -7.36 0.49
C GLY A 42 -0.71 -8.14 -0.48
N LEU A 43 -0.86 -7.90 -1.79
CA LEU A 43 -0.05 -8.55 -2.82
C LEU A 43 1.43 -8.22 -2.70
N LEU A 44 1.79 -6.96 -2.47
CA LEU A 44 3.18 -6.55 -2.22
C LEU A 44 3.71 -7.15 -0.92
N GLY A 45 2.86 -7.32 0.09
CA GLY A 45 3.19 -8.05 1.32
C GLY A 45 3.59 -9.51 1.04
N VAL A 46 2.84 -10.20 0.17
CA VAL A 46 3.19 -11.56 -0.28
C VAL A 46 4.52 -11.55 -1.05
N LEU A 47 4.71 -10.59 -1.96
CA LEU A 47 5.98 -10.47 -2.71
C LEU A 47 7.18 -10.21 -1.79
N LEU A 48 7.02 -9.45 -0.70
CA LEU A 48 8.05 -9.25 0.34
C LEU A 48 8.40 -10.54 1.10
N LEU A 49 7.47 -11.49 1.24
CA LEU A 49 7.78 -12.81 1.81
C LEU A 49 8.65 -13.65 0.86
N LEU A 50 8.39 -13.51 -0.44
CA LEU A 50 8.99 -14.31 -1.51
C LEU A 50 10.29 -13.72 -2.08
N VAL A 51 10.58 -12.44 -1.83
CA VAL A 51 11.74 -11.76 -2.40
C VAL A 51 13.06 -12.44 -1.98
N ARG A 52 13.96 -12.59 -2.95
CA ARG A 52 15.31 -13.14 -2.78
C ARG A 52 16.33 -12.19 -3.40
N PRO A 53 17.57 -12.15 -2.89
CA PRO A 53 18.66 -11.45 -3.57
C PRO A 53 18.81 -11.91 -5.01
N ARG A 54 19.05 -10.98 -5.94
CA ARG A 54 19.18 -11.20 -7.40
C ARG A 54 17.97 -11.84 -8.09
N ALA A 55 16.79 -11.83 -7.48
CA ALA A 55 15.56 -12.23 -8.16
C ALA A 55 15.11 -11.13 -9.14
N LEU A 56 14.64 -11.50 -10.34
CA LEU A 56 14.13 -10.55 -11.34
C LEU A 56 12.59 -10.46 -11.31
N VAL A 57 11.91 -11.60 -11.18
CA VAL A 57 10.44 -11.69 -11.30
C VAL A 57 9.72 -10.94 -10.19
N VAL A 58 10.13 -11.18 -8.94
CA VAL A 58 9.49 -10.54 -7.76
C VAL A 58 9.61 -9.00 -7.79
N PRO A 59 10.80 -8.38 -7.98
CA PRO A 59 10.88 -6.92 -8.06
C PRO A 59 10.18 -6.34 -9.29
N TYR A 60 10.11 -7.05 -10.41
CA TYR A 60 9.34 -6.62 -11.58
C TYR A 60 7.84 -6.57 -11.28
N LEU A 61 7.26 -7.66 -10.76
CA LEU A 61 5.84 -7.70 -10.38
C LEU A 61 5.52 -6.68 -9.30
N ALA A 62 6.42 -6.52 -8.32
CA ALA A 62 6.27 -5.51 -7.28
C ALA A 62 6.23 -4.10 -7.87
N ALA A 63 7.12 -3.77 -8.82
CA ALA A 63 7.13 -2.48 -9.48
C ALA A 63 5.81 -2.21 -10.23
N VAL A 64 5.33 -3.16 -11.03
CA VAL A 64 4.07 -2.99 -11.78
C VAL A 64 2.88 -2.76 -10.85
N ILE A 65 2.69 -3.64 -9.86
CA ILE A 65 1.56 -3.56 -8.92
C ILE A 65 1.67 -2.30 -8.06
N GLY A 66 2.85 -2.05 -7.50
CA GLY A 66 3.07 -0.96 -6.56
C GLY A 66 3.00 0.41 -7.21
N LEU A 67 3.55 0.60 -8.41
CA LEU A 67 3.46 1.88 -9.11
C LEU A 67 2.02 2.19 -9.50
N PHE A 68 1.28 1.21 -10.03
CA PHE A 68 -0.14 1.39 -10.35
C PHE A 68 -0.94 1.79 -9.09
N ALA A 69 -0.79 1.04 -8.00
CA ALA A 69 -1.51 1.33 -6.76
C ALA A 69 -1.10 2.66 -6.14
N PHE A 70 0.18 3.04 -6.23
CA PHE A 70 0.67 4.32 -5.74
C PHE A 70 0.06 5.48 -6.53
N VAL A 71 -0.04 5.37 -7.86
CA VAL A 71 -0.73 6.38 -8.69
C VAL A 71 -2.21 6.50 -8.29
N VAL A 72 -2.90 5.37 -8.10
CA VAL A 72 -4.30 5.37 -7.64
C VAL A 72 -4.44 6.05 -6.27
N ALA A 73 -3.52 5.78 -5.34
CA ALA A 73 -3.49 6.43 -4.03
C ALA A 73 -3.19 7.93 -4.12
N ALA A 74 -2.21 8.32 -4.94
CA ALA A 74 -1.86 9.71 -5.19
C ALA A 74 -3.02 10.48 -5.82
N MET A 75 -3.77 9.87 -6.75
CA MET A 75 -4.98 10.47 -7.32
C MET A 75 -6.06 10.70 -6.26
N GLN A 76 -6.32 9.73 -5.40
CA GLN A 76 -7.29 9.89 -4.29
C GLN A 76 -6.83 10.99 -3.33
N HIS A 77 -5.55 10.99 -2.95
CA HIS A 77 -5.00 11.98 -2.04
C HIS A 77 -5.05 13.38 -2.64
N PHE A 78 -4.67 13.53 -3.91
CA PHE A 78 -4.75 14.80 -4.63
C PHE A 78 -6.19 15.29 -4.82
N ASN A 79 -7.17 14.40 -4.98
CA ASN A 79 -8.58 14.79 -4.97
C ASN A 79 -9.00 15.43 -3.64
N GLY A 80 -8.47 14.96 -2.51
CA GLY A 80 -8.70 15.63 -1.23
C GLY A 80 -8.02 17.00 -1.17
N TRP A 81 -6.78 17.13 -1.66
CA TRP A 81 -6.11 18.44 -1.78
C TRP A 81 -6.90 19.43 -2.65
N LYS A 82 -7.46 18.99 -3.78
CA LYS A 82 -8.34 19.83 -4.60
C LYS A 82 -9.54 20.36 -3.81
N ARG A 83 -10.16 19.52 -2.96
CA ARG A 83 -11.28 19.95 -2.10
C ARG A 83 -10.82 20.94 -1.03
N ILE A 84 -9.63 20.76 -0.48
CA ILE A 84 -9.02 21.71 0.50
C ILE A 84 -8.82 23.06 -0.16
N SER A 85 -8.20 23.10 -1.35
CA SER A 85 -7.97 24.34 -2.10
C SER A 85 -9.28 25.01 -2.54
N ALA A 86 -10.34 24.24 -2.80
CA ALA A 86 -11.65 24.76 -3.15
C ALA A 86 -12.49 25.21 -1.94
N GLY A 87 -12.00 25.06 -0.69
CA GLY A 87 -12.74 25.38 0.52
C GLY A 87 -13.95 24.48 0.79
N THR A 88 -14.07 23.33 0.10
CA THR A 88 -15.17 22.36 0.22
C THR A 88 -14.75 21.07 0.92
N PHE A 89 -13.59 21.10 1.57
CA PHE A 89 -13.08 19.98 2.34
C PHE A 89 -13.81 19.89 3.67
N ALA A 90 -14.34 18.70 3.94
CA ALA A 90 -14.84 18.30 5.23
C ALA A 90 -14.35 16.87 5.46
N LEU A 91 -13.79 16.62 6.64
CA LEU A 91 -13.48 15.28 7.08
C LEU A 91 -14.79 14.50 7.25
N ASN A 92 -14.72 13.20 7.00
CA ASN A 92 -15.81 12.29 7.35
C ASN A 92 -16.11 12.35 8.86
N GLU A 93 -17.35 12.09 9.28
CA GLU A 93 -17.74 11.99 10.69
C GLU A 93 -16.83 11.00 11.44
N SER A 94 -16.56 9.87 10.79
CA SER A 94 -15.48 8.96 11.19
C SER A 94 -14.18 9.38 10.53
N TRP A 95 -13.50 10.38 11.08
CA TRP A 95 -12.29 10.99 10.51
C TRP A 95 -11.17 9.97 10.19
N TYR A 96 -11.09 8.88 10.97
CA TYR A 96 -10.10 7.82 10.79
C TYR A 96 -10.38 6.92 9.57
N LEU A 97 -11.58 6.99 9.01
CA LEU A 97 -11.97 6.34 7.75
C LEU A 97 -11.95 7.32 6.57
N ASP A 98 -11.46 8.55 6.78
CA ASP A 98 -11.47 9.57 5.74
C ASP A 98 -10.60 9.16 4.54
N PRO A 99 -11.12 9.25 3.29
CA PRO A 99 -10.38 8.88 2.11
C PRO A 99 -9.07 9.64 1.92
N TRP A 100 -8.99 10.92 2.29
CA TRP A 100 -7.77 11.70 2.12
C TRP A 100 -6.67 11.22 3.08
N LEU A 101 -7.04 10.93 4.33
CA LEU A 101 -6.11 10.42 5.34
C LEU A 101 -5.62 9.01 4.99
N LEU A 102 -6.54 8.09 4.68
CA LEU A 102 -6.21 6.71 4.37
C LEU A 102 -5.36 6.58 3.09
N SER A 103 -5.64 7.39 2.07
CA SER A 103 -4.82 7.39 0.85
C SER A 103 -3.39 7.88 1.08
N GLY A 104 -3.19 8.87 1.95
CA GLY A 104 -1.85 9.29 2.37
C GLY A 104 -1.08 8.17 3.09
N ALA A 105 -1.72 7.47 4.02
CA ALA A 105 -1.13 6.32 4.69
C ALA A 105 -0.80 5.19 3.70
N ALA A 106 -1.72 4.91 2.76
CA ALA A 106 -1.50 3.90 1.73
C ALA A 106 -0.30 4.24 0.83
N MET A 107 -0.12 5.50 0.43
CA MET A 107 1.05 5.94 -0.35
C MET A 107 2.36 5.64 0.38
N LEU A 108 2.44 5.92 1.67
CA LEU A 108 3.63 5.66 2.48
C LEU A 108 3.93 4.16 2.55
N ILE A 109 2.91 3.33 2.80
CA ILE A 109 3.05 1.87 2.86
C ILE A 109 3.52 1.33 1.49
N LEU A 110 2.84 1.70 0.40
CA LEU A 110 3.16 1.22 -0.94
C LEU A 110 4.58 1.60 -1.36
N MET A 111 5.00 2.84 -1.08
CA MET A 111 6.36 3.29 -1.37
C MET A 111 7.39 2.51 -0.54
N ALA A 112 7.14 2.33 0.76
CA ALA A 112 8.03 1.56 1.63
C ALA A 112 8.17 0.11 1.13
N GLN A 113 7.07 -0.54 0.75
CA GLN A 113 7.08 -1.91 0.22
C GLN A 113 7.90 -1.99 -1.08
N LEU A 114 7.70 -1.05 -2.01
CA LEU A 114 8.48 -0.97 -3.24
C LEU A 114 9.99 -0.83 -2.96
N MET A 115 10.36 0.13 -2.12
CA MET A 115 11.76 0.36 -1.76
C MET A 115 12.39 -0.89 -1.11
N LEU A 116 11.67 -1.58 -0.23
CA LEU A 116 12.17 -2.79 0.41
C LEU A 116 12.36 -3.95 -0.56
N VAL A 117 11.42 -4.17 -1.50
CA VAL A 117 11.58 -5.21 -2.53
C VAL A 117 12.83 -4.94 -3.37
N GLN A 118 13.00 -3.71 -3.87
CA GLN A 118 14.16 -3.34 -4.68
C GLN A 118 15.46 -3.44 -3.87
N ALA A 119 15.45 -2.97 -2.62
CA ALA A 119 16.61 -3.02 -1.75
C ALA A 119 17.05 -4.44 -1.41
N VAL A 120 16.14 -5.43 -1.36
CA VAL A 120 16.52 -6.85 -1.19
C VAL A 120 17.00 -7.45 -2.51
N ALA A 121 16.31 -7.21 -3.61
CA ALA A 121 16.65 -7.76 -4.92
C ALA A 121 18.05 -7.34 -5.38
N ASN A 122 18.45 -6.09 -5.10
CA ASN A 122 19.74 -5.54 -5.52
C ASN A 122 20.91 -5.89 -4.57
N ARG A 123 20.70 -6.71 -3.54
CA ARG A 123 21.79 -7.04 -2.60
C ARG A 123 22.86 -7.93 -3.25
N PRO A 124 24.15 -7.60 -3.06
CA PRO A 124 25.24 -8.51 -3.42
C PRO A 124 25.19 -9.75 -2.54
N GLN A 125 25.48 -10.90 -3.14
CA GLN A 125 25.53 -12.18 -2.45
C GLN A 125 26.93 -12.30 -1.84
N HIS A 126 27.10 -11.92 -0.58
CA HIS A 126 28.30 -12.32 0.17
C HIS A 126 28.21 -13.83 0.36
N ARG A 127 28.96 -14.57 -0.46
CA ARG A 127 29.34 -15.95 -0.19
C ARG A 127 30.41 -15.95 0.89
#